data_AF-A0A1Y4TVX7-F1
#
_entry.id   AF-A0A1Y4TVX7-F1
#
_cell.length_a   1.000
_cell.length_b   1.000
_cell.length_c   1.000
_cell.angle_alpha   90.00
_cell.angle_beta   90.00
_cell.angle_gamma   90.00
#
_symmetry.space_group_name_H-M   'P 1'
#
loop_
_entity.id
_entity.type
_entity.pdbx_description
1 polymer ?
#
loop_
_entity_poly.entity_id
_entity_poly.type
_entity_poly.pdbx_seq_one_letter_code
_entity_poly.pdbx_strand_id
1 'polypeptide(L)'
;MRDNITNSTKSTRRGKEAALVDREKMRKQRYKKVNNGKGKKIGSFEAICLNIRGFCDGRNGFPRQTDSNDWYSPFMNQEANSFGEFCSHTWGSLQIENEGEYARLEELMDGISQKKGLLEMAKADLAVVATRENDSEFARKKGEDNLTDAQIRARRKAEKEKKLAPVKKKVAGLERELKNAEEAFSALYSKLVEDDNTTRLICHRVRDHIRMRLDVYWNSALRRHPDGASMPVVPVIELEDEAEEAYLSLHKVLMKRAAAIRDAIQDEAAEKEVA
;
A
#
# COMPACT_ATOMS: atom_id res chain seq x y z
N MET A 1 30.28 12.96 -38.06
CA MET A 1 29.12 13.06 -37.14
C MET A 1 29.30 12.05 -36.03
N ARG A 2 29.90 12.45 -34.91
CA ARG A 2 30.09 11.56 -33.76
C ARG A 2 30.11 12.42 -32.49
N ASP A 3 28.93 12.83 -32.02
CA ASP A 3 28.72 13.50 -30.74
C ASP A 3 27.32 13.18 -30.21
N ASN A 4 27.18 13.18 -28.87
CA ASN A 4 25.95 13.08 -28.06
C ASN A 4 25.43 11.71 -27.56
N ILE A 5 26.31 10.87 -27.00
CA ILE A 5 25.84 9.77 -26.11
C ILE A 5 26.05 10.08 -24.61
N THR A 6 26.93 11.03 -24.26
CA THR A 6 27.33 11.29 -22.85
C THR A 6 26.43 12.25 -22.08
N ASN A 7 25.58 13.05 -22.73
CA ASN A 7 24.72 14.04 -22.06
C ASN A 7 23.38 13.47 -21.57
N SER A 8 22.88 12.38 -22.18
CA SER A 8 21.61 11.73 -21.83
C SER A 8 21.65 11.10 -20.43
N THR A 9 22.77 10.45 -20.07
CA THR A 9 22.91 9.71 -18.81
C THR A 9 23.05 10.64 -17.59
N LYS A 10 23.72 11.79 -17.73
CA LYS A 10 23.84 12.79 -16.64
C LYS A 10 22.54 13.53 -16.36
N SER A 11 21.80 13.91 -17.40
CA SER A 11 20.47 14.53 -17.28
C SER A 11 19.47 13.60 -16.59
N THR A 12 19.41 12.34 -17.03
CA THR A 12 18.51 11.32 -16.48
C THR A 12 18.81 11.03 -15.00
N ARG A 13 20.08 10.99 -14.61
CA ARG A 13 20.48 10.76 -13.22
C ARG A 13 20.05 11.91 -12.30
N ARG A 14 20.25 13.16 -12.74
CA ARG A 14 19.89 14.36 -11.97
C ARG A 14 18.36 14.52 -11.84
N GLY A 15 17.60 14.14 -12.87
CA GLY A 15 16.13 14.10 -12.82
C GLY A 15 15.58 13.04 -11.86
N LYS A 16 16.17 11.83 -11.86
CA LYS A 16 15.79 10.77 -10.91
C LYS A 16 16.08 11.16 -9.45
N GLU A 17 17.21 11.79 -9.20
CA GLU A 17 17.60 12.26 -7.86
C GLU A 17 16.68 13.37 -7.35
N ALA A 18 16.31 14.33 -8.20
CA ALA A 18 15.33 15.37 -7.85
C ALA A 18 13.94 14.79 -7.56
N ALA A 19 13.47 13.83 -8.36
CA ALA A 19 12.19 13.16 -8.13
C ALA A 19 12.17 12.35 -6.81
N LEU A 20 13.27 11.69 -6.46
CA LEU A 20 13.41 10.98 -5.19
C LEU A 20 13.35 11.93 -3.98
N VAL A 21 14.06 13.06 -4.05
CA VAL A 21 14.04 14.09 -3.01
C VAL A 21 12.63 14.68 -2.83
N ASP A 22 11.89 14.87 -3.92
CA ASP A 22 10.53 15.40 -3.88
C ASP A 22 9.54 14.41 -3.24
N ARG A 23 9.64 13.11 -3.58
CA ARG A 23 8.84 12.04 -2.94
C ARG A 23 9.11 11.93 -1.44
N GLU A 24 10.38 12.00 -1.01
CA GLU A 24 10.72 11.95 0.42
C GLU A 24 10.15 13.15 1.18
N LYS A 25 10.15 14.33 0.55
CA LYS A 25 9.56 15.55 1.12
C LYS A 25 8.04 15.40 1.29
N MET A 26 7.33 14.89 0.29
CA MET A 26 5.89 14.63 0.37
C MET A 26 5.57 13.63 1.49
N ARG A 27 6.34 12.54 1.59
CA ARG A 27 6.20 11.54 2.66
C ARG A 27 6.39 12.14 4.05
N LYS A 28 7.43 12.95 4.25
CA LYS A 28 7.67 13.68 5.51
C LYS A 28 6.53 14.64 5.85
N GLN A 29 5.96 15.30 4.85
CA GLN A 29 4.79 16.15 5.07
C GLN A 29 3.57 15.35 5.50
N ARG A 30 3.30 14.18 4.89
CA ARG A 30 2.21 13.28 5.32
C ARG A 30 2.39 12.88 6.78
N TYR A 31 3.55 12.36 7.17
CA TYR A 31 3.79 11.97 8.58
C TYR A 31 3.70 13.16 9.55
N LYS A 32 4.13 14.35 9.16
CA LYS A 32 3.95 15.56 9.97
C LYS A 32 2.46 15.87 10.19
N LYS A 33 1.61 15.70 9.17
CA LYS A 33 0.14 15.85 9.30
C LYS A 33 -0.45 14.82 10.28
N VAL A 34 0.08 13.59 10.32
CA VAL A 34 -0.34 12.55 11.28
C VAL A 34 0.04 12.92 12.71
N ASN A 35 1.31 13.27 12.93
CA ASN A 35 1.88 13.52 14.26
C ASN A 35 1.33 14.78 14.93
N ASN A 36 0.89 15.76 14.14
CA ASN A 36 0.24 16.96 14.64
C ASN A 36 -1.20 16.73 15.14
N GLY A 37 -1.73 15.50 15.02
CA GLY A 37 -3.15 15.19 15.24
C GLY A 37 -3.47 14.52 16.56
N LYS A 38 -3.57 15.31 17.64
CA LYS A 38 -4.79 15.19 18.48
C LYS A 38 -5.85 15.99 17.73
N GLY A 39 -7.03 15.41 17.46
CA GLY A 39 -8.09 16.06 16.68
C GLY A 39 -8.19 17.53 17.06
N LYS A 40 -7.86 18.42 16.13
CA LYS A 40 -7.80 19.86 16.41
C LYS A 40 -9.22 20.31 16.71
N LYS A 41 -9.55 20.37 17.99
CA LYS A 41 -10.73 21.10 18.46
C LYS A 41 -10.67 22.51 17.87
N ILE A 42 -11.83 23.09 17.60
CA ILE A 42 -11.91 24.49 17.22
C ILE A 42 -11.19 25.32 18.28
N GLY A 43 -10.23 26.13 17.83
CA GLY A 43 -9.52 27.04 18.72
C GLY A 43 -10.46 28.16 19.19
N SER A 44 -10.22 28.71 20.38
CA SER A 44 -11.10 29.76 20.93
C SER A 44 -11.25 30.97 19.99
N PHE A 45 -10.17 31.41 19.34
CA PHE A 45 -10.21 32.51 18.36
C PHE A 45 -10.99 32.13 17.10
N GLU A 46 -10.81 30.91 16.61
CA GLU A 46 -11.53 30.38 15.47
C GLU A 46 -13.04 30.33 15.75
N ALA A 47 -13.44 29.84 16.93
CA ALA A 47 -14.82 29.84 17.37
C ALA A 47 -15.41 31.25 17.40
N ILE A 48 -14.68 32.25 17.90
CA ILE A 48 -15.14 33.64 17.94
C ILE A 48 -15.37 34.17 16.52
N CYS A 49 -14.40 33.98 15.62
CA CYS A 49 -14.52 34.41 14.23
C CYS A 49 -15.72 33.75 13.52
N LEU A 50 -15.91 32.45 13.71
CA LEU A 50 -17.03 31.70 13.13
C LEU A 50 -18.38 32.16 13.68
N ASN A 51 -18.45 32.43 15.00
CA ASN A 51 -19.66 32.98 15.61
C ASN A 51 -20.00 34.36 15.04
N ILE A 52 -19.02 35.25 14.89
CA ILE A 52 -19.24 36.58 14.31
C ILE A 52 -19.68 36.46 12.85
N ARG A 53 -19.01 35.61 12.06
CA ARG A 53 -19.39 35.39 10.65
C ARG A 53 -20.80 34.83 10.53
N GLY A 54 -21.12 33.78 11.28
CA GLY A 54 -22.46 33.19 11.31
C GLY A 54 -23.51 34.20 11.75
N PHE A 55 -23.22 35.04 12.76
CA PHE A 55 -24.14 36.08 13.20
C PHE A 55 -24.45 37.08 12.08
N CYS A 56 -23.42 37.59 11.40
CA CYS A 56 -23.58 38.55 10.31
C CYS A 56 -24.32 37.93 9.13
N ASP A 57 -23.92 36.73 8.71
CA ASP A 57 -24.52 36.01 7.58
C ASP A 57 -25.98 35.65 7.87
N GLY A 58 -26.28 35.20 9.09
CA GLY A 58 -27.63 34.95 9.56
C GLY A 58 -28.49 36.20 9.48
N ARG A 59 -28.05 37.31 10.10
CA ARG A 59 -28.78 38.59 10.08
C ARG A 59 -29.08 39.08 8.66
N ASN A 60 -28.18 38.83 7.72
CA ASN A 60 -28.30 39.26 6.33
C ASN A 60 -29.08 38.28 5.44
N GLY A 61 -29.54 37.14 5.97
CA GLY A 61 -30.28 36.15 5.18
C GLY A 61 -29.41 35.42 4.14
N PHE A 62 -28.13 35.20 4.43
CA PHE A 62 -27.21 34.52 3.49
C PHE A 62 -27.38 33.01 3.42
N PRO A 63 -27.64 32.28 4.52
CA PRO A 63 -28.23 30.95 4.42
C PRO A 63 -29.55 31.04 3.64
N ARG A 64 -29.66 30.32 2.54
CA ARG A 64 -30.83 30.36 1.67
C ARG A 64 -31.33 28.96 1.40
N GLN A 65 -32.64 28.84 1.38
CA GLN A 65 -33.28 27.62 0.90
C GLN A 65 -33.11 27.52 -0.62
N THR A 66 -32.73 26.35 -1.11
CA THR A 66 -32.65 26.01 -2.54
C THR A 66 -33.99 25.48 -3.03
N ASP A 67 -34.13 25.35 -4.35
CA ASP A 67 -35.32 24.77 -4.99
C ASP A 67 -35.57 23.29 -4.56
N SER A 68 -34.52 22.60 -4.10
CA SER A 68 -34.57 21.23 -3.56
C SER A 68 -35.01 21.15 -2.10
N ASN A 69 -35.41 22.26 -1.48
CA ASN A 69 -35.73 22.38 -0.06
C ASN A 69 -34.51 22.23 0.88
N ASP A 70 -33.29 22.19 0.32
CA ASP A 70 -32.04 22.17 1.08
C ASP A 70 -31.62 23.59 1.47
N TRP A 71 -30.70 23.70 2.44
CA TRP A 71 -30.18 24.99 2.86
C TRP A 71 -28.73 25.17 2.45
N TYR A 72 -28.49 26.25 1.72
CA TYR A 72 -27.21 26.63 1.17
C TYR A 72 -26.64 27.84 1.88
N SER A 73 -25.33 27.87 2.13
CA SER A 73 -24.61 29.09 2.49
C SER A 73 -23.31 29.18 1.67
N PRO A 74 -22.92 30.38 1.19
CA PRO A 74 -21.63 30.58 0.54
C PRO A 74 -20.45 30.14 1.40
N PHE A 75 -20.53 30.32 2.72
CA PHE A 75 -19.47 29.86 3.64
C PHE A 75 -19.41 28.34 3.70
N MET A 76 -20.56 27.69 3.84
CA MET A 76 -20.67 26.23 3.87
C MET A 76 -20.08 25.59 2.61
N ASN A 77 -20.44 26.13 1.45
CA ASN A 77 -19.92 25.67 0.17
C ASN A 77 -18.40 25.91 0.03
N GLN A 78 -17.90 27.05 0.50
CA GLN A 78 -16.46 27.32 0.55
C GLN A 78 -15.71 26.28 1.39
N GLU A 79 -16.24 25.89 2.54
CA GLU A 79 -15.63 24.86 3.38
C GLU A 79 -15.65 23.47 2.71
N ALA A 80 -16.76 23.09 2.09
CA ALA A 80 -16.85 21.83 1.33
C ALA A 80 -15.86 21.78 0.16
N ASN A 81 -15.74 22.86 -0.62
CA ASN A 81 -14.75 22.95 -1.69
C ASN A 81 -13.31 22.86 -1.14
N SER A 82 -13.02 23.54 -0.03
CA SER A 82 -11.70 23.48 0.60
C SER A 82 -11.35 22.08 1.12
N PHE A 83 -12.35 21.31 1.54
CA PHE A 83 -12.20 19.91 1.91
C PHE A 83 -11.84 19.06 0.69
N GLY A 84 -12.61 19.16 -0.40
CA GLY A 84 -12.36 18.43 -1.64
C GLY A 84 -10.97 18.74 -2.22
N GLU A 85 -10.55 20.01 -2.23
CA GLU A 85 -9.21 20.42 -2.65
C GLU A 85 -8.11 19.82 -1.78
N PHE A 86 -8.29 19.82 -0.45
CA PHE A 86 -7.34 19.23 0.49
C PHE A 86 -7.19 17.72 0.27
N CYS A 87 -8.31 17.00 0.11
CA CYS A 87 -8.34 15.58 -0.17
C CYS A 87 -7.66 15.28 -1.50
N SER A 88 -8.03 15.99 -2.57
CA SER A 88 -7.43 15.87 -3.90
C SER A 88 -5.92 16.05 -3.88
N HIS A 89 -5.43 17.09 -3.20
CA HIS A 89 -4.00 17.30 -3.03
C HIS A 89 -3.34 16.16 -2.25
N THR A 90 -3.96 15.68 -1.18
CA THR A 90 -3.36 14.68 -0.29
C THR A 90 -3.28 13.31 -0.97
N TRP A 91 -4.36 12.86 -1.62
CA TRP A 91 -4.37 11.63 -2.42
C TRP A 91 -3.51 11.75 -3.68
N GLY A 92 -3.49 12.91 -4.35
CA GLY A 92 -2.61 13.16 -5.49
C GLY A 92 -1.13 13.11 -5.12
N SER A 93 -0.76 13.62 -3.95
CA SER A 93 0.62 13.51 -3.45
C SER A 93 0.99 12.04 -3.19
N LEU A 94 0.07 11.28 -2.57
CA LEU A 94 0.27 9.86 -2.32
C LEU A 94 0.46 9.06 -3.62
N GLN A 95 -0.28 9.39 -4.68
CA GLN A 95 -0.13 8.77 -6.00
C GLN A 95 1.29 8.93 -6.53
N ILE A 96 1.86 10.12 -6.44
CA ILE A 96 3.21 10.40 -6.93
C ILE A 96 4.28 9.70 -6.07
N GLU A 97 4.04 9.62 -4.76
CA GLU A 97 4.93 8.91 -3.83
C GLU A 97 4.97 7.41 -4.11
N ASN A 98 3.81 6.78 -4.31
CA ASN A 98 3.67 5.33 -4.40
C ASN A 98 3.76 4.78 -5.83
N GLU A 99 3.81 5.62 -6.86
CA GLU A 99 3.91 5.20 -8.27
C GLU A 99 4.99 4.12 -8.50
N GLY A 100 6.21 4.37 -8.01
CA GLY A 100 7.32 3.43 -8.15
C GLY A 100 7.17 2.19 -7.27
N GLU A 101 6.44 2.29 -6.17
CA GLU A 101 6.20 1.18 -5.24
C GLU A 101 5.16 0.21 -5.79
N TYR A 102 4.12 0.72 -6.48
CA TYR A 102 3.16 -0.13 -7.18
C TYR A 102 3.81 -0.91 -8.33
N ALA A 103 4.69 -0.26 -9.12
CA ALA A 103 5.45 -0.95 -10.16
C ALA A 103 6.35 -2.05 -9.57
N ARG A 104 7.02 -1.76 -8.46
CA ARG A 104 7.86 -2.74 -7.75
C ARG A 104 7.03 -3.89 -7.15
N LEU A 105 5.83 -3.61 -6.67
CA LEU A 105 4.91 -4.63 -6.18
C LEU A 105 4.56 -5.63 -7.28
N GLU A 106 4.26 -5.15 -8.48
CA GLU A 106 3.98 -5.99 -9.65
C GLU A 106 5.19 -6.87 -10.02
N GLU A 107 6.38 -6.29 -10.09
CA GLU A 107 7.62 -7.04 -10.35
C GLU A 107 7.86 -8.15 -9.32
N LEU A 108 7.61 -7.87 -8.04
CA LEU A 108 7.73 -8.88 -6.98
C LEU A 108 6.71 -10.00 -7.13
N MET A 109 5.45 -9.68 -7.47
CA MET A 109 4.40 -10.69 -7.68
C MET A 109 4.73 -11.65 -8.82
N ASP A 110 5.19 -11.10 -9.95
CA ASP A 110 5.62 -11.91 -11.09
C ASP A 110 6.87 -12.71 -10.76
N GLY A 111 7.83 -12.10 -10.05
CA GLY A 111 9.06 -12.74 -9.58
C GLY A 111 8.82 -13.88 -8.59
N ILE A 112 7.81 -13.78 -7.71
CA ILE A 112 7.38 -14.87 -6.82
C ILE A 112 6.80 -16.01 -7.63
N SER A 113 5.89 -15.71 -8.56
CA SER A 113 5.25 -16.71 -9.42
C SER A 113 6.28 -17.51 -10.22
N GLN A 114 7.26 -16.82 -10.80
CA GLN A 114 8.36 -17.45 -11.53
C GLN A 114 9.23 -18.33 -10.63
N LYS A 115 9.61 -17.85 -9.45
CA LYS A 115 10.46 -18.61 -8.51
C LYS A 115 9.75 -19.85 -7.98
N LYS A 116 8.44 -19.78 -7.70
CA LYS A 116 7.63 -20.96 -7.36
C LYS A 116 7.68 -22.01 -8.47
N GLY A 117 7.50 -21.61 -9.73
CA GLY A 117 7.63 -22.52 -10.87
C GLY A 117 9.01 -23.16 -11.00
N LEU A 118 10.09 -22.37 -10.84
CA LEU A 118 11.48 -22.89 -10.86
C LEU A 118 11.76 -23.85 -9.71
N LEU A 119 11.22 -23.57 -8.53
CA LEU A 119 11.38 -24.42 -7.34
C LEU A 119 10.69 -25.77 -7.52
N GLU A 120 9.46 -25.78 -8.05
CA GLU A 120 8.73 -27.03 -8.32
C GLU A 120 9.43 -27.90 -9.36
N MET A 121 9.96 -27.30 -10.43
CA MET A 121 10.80 -28.04 -11.38
C MET A 121 12.07 -28.60 -10.73
N ALA A 122 12.75 -27.81 -9.90
CA ALA A 122 13.97 -28.27 -9.22
C ALA A 122 13.71 -29.39 -8.20
N LYS A 123 12.55 -29.38 -7.52
CA LYS A 123 12.11 -30.46 -6.64
C LYS A 123 11.76 -31.73 -7.43
N ALA A 124 11.08 -31.59 -8.58
CA ALA A 124 10.80 -32.71 -9.47
C ALA A 124 12.09 -33.35 -10.00
N ASP A 125 13.06 -32.53 -10.45
CA ASP A 125 14.39 -32.99 -10.85
C ASP A 125 15.09 -33.75 -9.71
N LEU A 126 15.03 -33.22 -8.49
CA LEU A 126 15.62 -33.87 -7.32
C LEU A 126 14.98 -35.25 -7.06
N ALA A 127 13.66 -35.38 -7.21
CA ALA A 127 12.95 -36.64 -7.06
C ALA A 127 13.34 -37.67 -8.14
N VAL A 128 13.49 -37.24 -9.40
CA VAL A 128 13.94 -38.10 -10.51
C VAL A 128 15.38 -38.58 -10.30
N VAL A 129 16.28 -37.70 -9.87
CA VAL A 129 17.68 -38.11 -9.60
C VAL A 129 17.73 -39.03 -8.38
N ALA A 130 16.93 -38.76 -7.34
CA ALA A 130 16.88 -39.61 -6.14
C ALA A 130 16.37 -41.03 -6.45
N THR A 131 15.34 -41.17 -7.27
CA THR A 131 14.80 -42.47 -7.71
C THR A 131 15.81 -43.23 -8.58
N ARG A 132 16.41 -42.58 -9.58
CA ARG A 132 17.46 -43.19 -10.41
C ARG A 132 18.65 -43.71 -9.59
N GLU A 133 19.09 -42.96 -8.58
CA GLU A 133 20.18 -43.42 -7.72
C GLU A 133 19.76 -44.58 -6.80
N ASN A 134 18.49 -44.65 -6.36
CA ASN A 134 17.95 -45.83 -5.66
C ASN A 134 17.95 -47.07 -6.56
N ASP A 135 17.51 -46.94 -7.81
CA ASP A 135 17.43 -48.07 -8.75
C ASP A 135 18.80 -48.61 -9.15
N SER A 136 19.85 -47.82 -8.98
CA SER A 136 21.23 -48.22 -9.27
C SER A 136 21.89 -49.09 -8.17
N GLU A 137 21.17 -49.39 -7.07
CA GLU A 137 21.70 -50.17 -5.94
C GLU A 137 21.59 -51.70 -6.11
N PHE A 138 20.81 -52.21 -7.06
CA PHE A 138 20.44 -53.63 -7.11
C PHE A 138 21.53 -54.61 -7.58
N ALA A 139 22.68 -54.14 -8.11
CA ALA A 139 23.77 -55.01 -8.57
C ALA A 139 25.12 -54.64 -7.93
N ARG A 140 25.96 -55.65 -7.62
CA ARG A 140 27.37 -55.43 -7.21
C ARG A 140 28.16 -54.84 -8.38
N LYS A 141 28.89 -53.77 -8.12
CA LYS A 141 29.76 -53.10 -9.10
C LYS A 141 31.13 -53.76 -9.09
N LYS A 142 31.82 -53.70 -10.23
CA LYS A 142 33.17 -54.26 -10.41
C LYS A 142 34.12 -53.71 -9.33
N GLY A 143 34.75 -54.61 -8.55
CA GLY A 143 35.68 -54.25 -7.47
C GLY A 143 35.06 -54.18 -6.06
N GLU A 144 33.78 -54.54 -5.91
CA GLU A 144 33.12 -54.66 -4.60
C GLU A 144 33.21 -56.08 -4.00
N ASP A 145 33.87 -57.03 -4.70
CA ASP A 145 33.83 -58.46 -4.37
C ASP A 145 34.48 -58.82 -3.02
N ASN A 146 35.41 -57.99 -2.54
CA ASN A 146 36.15 -58.18 -1.27
C ASN A 146 35.68 -57.24 -0.15
N LEU A 147 34.63 -56.44 -0.37
CA LEU A 147 34.12 -55.49 0.63
C LEU A 147 32.95 -56.08 1.42
N THR A 148 32.86 -55.72 2.70
CA THR A 148 31.67 -56.04 3.51
C THR A 148 30.47 -55.20 3.06
N ASP A 149 29.26 -55.75 3.19
CA ASP A 149 28.02 -55.04 2.80
C ASP A 149 27.83 -53.72 3.56
N ALA A 150 28.41 -53.57 4.76
CA ALA A 150 28.42 -52.31 5.50
C ALA A 150 29.31 -51.24 4.81
N GLN A 151 30.51 -51.62 4.36
CA GLN A 151 31.42 -50.73 3.63
C GLN A 151 30.86 -50.33 2.26
N ILE A 152 30.24 -51.28 1.56
CA ILE A 152 29.58 -51.03 0.26
C ILE A 152 28.43 -50.02 0.44
N ARG A 153 27.56 -50.23 1.44
CA ARG A 153 26.46 -49.30 1.75
C ARG A 153 26.95 -47.89 2.09
N ALA A 154 27.98 -47.77 2.93
CA ALA A 154 28.56 -46.48 3.28
C ALA A 154 29.14 -45.74 2.07
N ARG A 155 29.90 -46.45 1.21
CA ARG A 155 30.49 -45.88 -0.01
C ARG A 155 29.42 -45.43 -1.01
N ARG A 156 28.41 -46.27 -1.26
CA ARG A 156 27.31 -45.95 -2.19
C ARG A 156 26.48 -44.78 -1.68
N LYS A 157 26.20 -44.71 -0.38
CA LYS A 157 25.55 -43.55 0.25
C LYS A 157 26.35 -42.27 0.03
N ALA A 158 27.66 -42.28 0.24
CA ALA A 158 28.51 -41.12 0.03
C ALA A 158 28.57 -40.68 -1.44
N GLU A 159 28.64 -41.63 -2.40
CA GLU A 159 28.60 -41.32 -3.83
C GLU A 159 27.24 -40.73 -4.24
N LYS A 160 26.14 -41.30 -3.74
CA LYS A 160 24.79 -40.80 -3.96
C LYS A 160 24.60 -39.39 -3.39
N GLU A 161 25.05 -39.15 -2.16
CA GLU A 161 25.01 -37.80 -1.56
C GLU A 161 25.84 -36.80 -2.37
N LYS A 162 27.02 -37.20 -2.86
CA LYS A 162 27.86 -36.37 -3.72
C LYS A 162 27.17 -36.01 -5.03
N LYS A 163 26.44 -36.94 -5.65
CA LYS A 163 25.67 -36.69 -6.88
C LYS A 163 24.39 -35.87 -6.64
N LEU A 164 23.73 -36.03 -5.50
CA LEU A 164 22.54 -35.27 -5.13
C LEU A 164 22.86 -33.86 -4.62
N ALA A 165 24.08 -33.64 -4.11
CA ALA A 165 24.48 -32.37 -3.49
C ALA A 165 24.26 -31.13 -4.40
N PRO A 166 24.60 -31.13 -5.71
CA PRO A 166 24.35 -29.99 -6.58
C PRO A 166 22.86 -29.65 -6.73
N VAL A 167 22.01 -30.68 -6.87
CA VAL A 167 20.56 -30.49 -7.04
C VAL A 167 19.92 -30.01 -5.73
N LYS A 168 20.30 -30.60 -4.60
CA LYS A 168 19.89 -30.12 -3.27
C LYS A 168 20.30 -28.67 -3.02
N LYS A 169 21.53 -28.29 -3.42
CA LYS A 169 22.00 -26.90 -3.32
C LYS A 169 21.18 -25.95 -4.20
N LYS A 170 20.79 -26.37 -5.40
CA LYS A 170 19.91 -25.59 -6.28
C LYS A 170 18.53 -25.36 -5.66
N VAL A 171 17.91 -26.42 -5.13
CA VAL A 171 16.61 -26.32 -4.42
C VAL A 171 16.72 -25.36 -3.24
N ALA A 172 17.70 -25.56 -2.34
CA ALA A 172 17.89 -24.69 -1.18
C ALA A 172 18.20 -23.23 -1.54
N GLY A 173 18.85 -23.00 -2.68
CA GLY A 173 19.08 -21.66 -3.21
C GLY A 173 17.78 -20.99 -3.65
N LEU A 174 16.96 -21.69 -4.45
CA LEU A 174 15.67 -21.20 -4.93
C LEU A 174 14.68 -20.96 -3.78
N GLU A 175 14.64 -21.85 -2.77
CA GLU A 175 13.82 -21.66 -1.57
C GLU A 175 14.18 -20.36 -0.84
N ARG A 176 15.48 -20.08 -0.71
CA ARG A 176 15.95 -18.84 -0.07
C ARG A 176 15.60 -17.60 -0.89
N GLU A 177 15.77 -17.66 -2.21
CA GLU A 177 15.42 -16.56 -3.10
C GLU A 177 13.91 -16.28 -3.11
N LEU A 178 13.09 -17.33 -3.08
CA LEU A 178 11.64 -17.23 -2.97
C LEU A 178 11.25 -16.58 -1.66
N LYS A 179 11.78 -17.07 -0.53
CA LYS A 179 11.51 -16.51 0.80
C LYS A 179 11.87 -15.02 0.88
N ASN A 180 13.04 -14.63 0.37
CA ASN A 180 13.46 -13.23 0.34
C ASN A 180 12.50 -12.36 -0.50
N ALA A 181 11.98 -12.89 -1.61
CA ALA A 181 11.02 -12.19 -2.46
C ALA A 181 9.65 -12.04 -1.76
N GLU A 182 9.17 -13.09 -1.07
CA GLU A 182 7.94 -13.09 -0.29
C GLU A 182 8.00 -12.11 0.90
N GLU A 183 9.13 -12.05 1.59
CA GLU A 183 9.37 -11.08 2.68
C GLU A 183 9.37 -9.63 2.14
N ALA A 184 10.09 -9.37 1.04
CA ALA A 184 10.11 -8.06 0.40
C ALA A 184 8.72 -7.63 -0.11
N PHE A 185 7.97 -8.57 -0.68
CA PHE A 185 6.58 -8.37 -1.10
C PHE A 185 5.69 -8.02 0.10
N SER A 186 5.76 -8.79 1.18
CA SER A 186 4.91 -8.59 2.36
C SER A 186 5.18 -7.25 3.03
N ALA A 187 6.45 -6.85 3.12
CA ALA A 187 6.84 -5.54 3.64
C ALA A 187 6.31 -4.39 2.77
N LEU A 188 6.41 -4.53 1.44
CA LEU A 188 5.94 -3.50 0.51
C LEU A 188 4.42 -3.38 0.49
N TYR A 189 3.71 -4.51 0.44
CA TYR A 189 2.26 -4.58 0.50
C TYR A 189 1.74 -3.92 1.78
N SER A 190 2.32 -4.26 2.94
CA SER A 190 1.92 -3.69 4.22
C SER A 190 2.14 -2.18 4.26
N LYS A 191 3.29 -1.71 3.75
CA LYS A 191 3.59 -0.27 3.64
C LYS A 191 2.54 0.47 2.80
N LEU A 192 2.14 -0.07 1.64
CA LEU A 192 1.13 0.57 0.78
C LEU A 192 -0.22 0.69 1.50
N VAL A 193 -0.66 -0.39 2.16
CA VAL A 193 -1.90 -0.40 2.95
C VAL A 193 -1.83 0.61 4.10
N GLU A 194 -0.69 0.71 4.79
CA GLU A 194 -0.47 1.69 5.85
C GLU A 194 -0.51 3.13 5.33
N ASP A 195 0.09 3.39 4.17
CA ASP A 195 0.09 4.71 3.54
C ASP A 195 -1.33 5.15 3.13
N ASP A 196 -2.15 4.23 2.60
CA ASP A 196 -3.57 4.46 2.30
C ASP A 196 -4.37 4.78 3.56
N ASN A 197 -4.23 3.94 4.60
CA ASN A 197 -4.91 4.13 5.88
C ASN A 197 -4.52 5.43 6.56
N THR A 198 -3.24 5.80 6.48
CA THR A 198 -2.71 7.05 7.02
C THR A 198 -3.31 8.25 6.30
N THR A 199 -3.42 8.19 4.99
CA THR A 199 -3.99 9.26 4.16
C THR A 199 -5.48 9.44 4.45
N ARG A 200 -6.23 8.34 4.48
CA ARG A 200 -7.64 8.31 4.90
C ARG A 200 -7.83 8.94 6.28
N LEU A 201 -6.99 8.61 7.25
CA LEU A 201 -7.05 9.17 8.60
C LEU A 201 -6.83 10.69 8.62
N ILE A 202 -5.90 11.20 7.79
CA ILE A 202 -5.67 12.65 7.65
C ILE A 202 -6.92 13.33 7.08
N CYS A 203 -7.49 12.79 6.01
CA CYS A 203 -8.69 13.32 5.38
C CYS A 203 -9.88 13.33 6.35
N HIS A 204 -10.12 12.23 7.08
CA HIS A 204 -11.17 12.17 8.09
C HIS A 204 -11.00 13.23 9.20
N ARG A 205 -9.77 13.44 9.70
CA ARG A 205 -9.52 14.46 10.73
C ARG A 205 -9.85 15.87 10.24
N VAL A 206 -9.58 16.17 8.96
CA VAL A 206 -9.95 17.46 8.36
C VAL A 206 -11.46 17.54 8.18
N ARG A 207 -12.11 16.46 7.74
CA ARG A 207 -13.57 16.36 7.65
C ARG A 207 -14.24 16.67 8.99
N ASP A 208 -13.76 16.05 10.07
CA ASP A 208 -14.30 16.26 11.42
C ASP A 208 -14.10 17.70 11.88
N HIS A 209 -12.93 18.29 11.62
CA HIS A 209 -12.65 19.68 11.95
C HIS A 209 -13.57 20.65 11.18
N ILE A 210 -13.78 20.41 9.89
CA ILE A 210 -14.70 21.21 9.06
C ILE A 210 -16.13 21.08 9.56
N ARG A 211 -16.60 19.86 9.89
CA ARG A 211 -17.93 19.66 10.49
C ARG A 211 -18.11 20.49 11.76
N MET A 212 -17.13 20.48 12.66
CA MET A 212 -17.20 21.34 13.84
C MET A 212 -17.31 22.82 13.45
N ARG A 213 -16.52 23.29 12.47
CA ARG A 213 -16.51 24.72 12.06
C ARG A 213 -17.87 25.12 11.53
N LEU A 214 -18.47 24.25 10.72
CA LEU A 214 -19.80 24.39 10.18
C LEU A 214 -20.86 24.43 11.29
N ASP A 215 -20.75 23.59 12.32
CA ASP A 215 -21.68 23.62 13.46
C ASP A 215 -21.63 24.96 14.20
N VAL A 216 -20.43 25.49 14.49
CA VAL A 216 -20.30 26.79 15.18
C VAL A 216 -20.87 27.93 14.34
N TYR A 217 -20.55 27.95 13.05
CA TYR A 217 -21.08 28.92 12.11
C TYR A 217 -22.61 28.83 12.02
N TRP A 218 -23.15 27.63 11.77
CA TRP A 218 -24.56 27.39 11.51
C TRP A 218 -25.42 27.74 12.73
N ASN A 219 -24.98 27.34 13.92
CA ASN A 219 -25.67 27.68 15.16
C ASN A 219 -25.76 29.20 15.39
N SER A 220 -24.75 29.96 15.00
CA SER A 220 -24.77 31.42 15.10
C SER A 220 -25.68 32.04 14.03
N ALA A 221 -25.66 31.52 12.81
CA ALA A 221 -26.51 31.96 11.72
C ALA A 221 -28.00 31.72 11.99
N LEU A 222 -28.34 30.50 12.42
CA LEU A 222 -29.70 30.07 12.78
C LEU A 222 -30.36 31.01 13.78
N ARG A 223 -29.63 31.47 14.81
CA ARG A 223 -30.15 32.35 15.86
C ARG A 223 -30.52 33.76 15.39
N ARG A 224 -29.98 34.20 14.25
CA ARG A 224 -30.12 35.57 13.75
C ARG A 224 -30.81 35.65 12.40
N HIS A 225 -31.08 34.50 11.79
CA HIS A 225 -31.72 34.43 10.49
C HIS A 225 -33.18 34.88 10.55
N PRO A 226 -33.65 35.74 9.62
CA PRO A 226 -35.05 36.15 9.55
C PRO A 226 -36.02 34.94 9.47
N ASP A 227 -35.64 33.94 8.69
CA ASP A 227 -36.39 32.69 8.51
C ASP A 227 -35.83 31.55 9.38
N GLY A 228 -35.24 31.85 10.54
CA GLY A 228 -34.58 30.84 11.37
C GLY A 228 -35.49 29.68 11.83
N ALA A 229 -36.82 29.89 11.83
CA ALA A 229 -37.78 28.84 12.16
C ALA A 229 -37.93 27.77 11.07
N SER A 230 -37.63 28.07 9.82
CA SER A 230 -37.68 27.13 8.70
C SER A 230 -36.32 26.49 8.38
N MET A 231 -35.25 26.97 9.02
CA MET A 231 -33.91 26.41 8.90
C MET A 231 -33.78 25.09 9.65
N PRO A 232 -33.04 24.10 9.13
CA PRO A 232 -32.74 22.88 9.85
C PRO A 232 -31.81 23.17 11.02
N VAL A 233 -31.98 22.41 12.11
CA VAL A 233 -31.12 22.51 13.30
C VAL A 233 -29.68 22.10 12.98
N VAL A 234 -29.51 21.12 12.10
CA VAL A 234 -28.21 20.64 11.63
C VAL A 234 -28.07 20.97 10.15
N PRO A 235 -26.96 21.58 9.72
CA PRO A 235 -26.74 21.87 8.31
C PRO A 235 -26.59 20.55 7.54
N VAL A 236 -27.36 20.38 6.47
CA VAL A 236 -27.21 19.23 5.57
C VAL A 236 -26.19 19.60 4.51
N ILE A 237 -24.95 19.16 4.71
CA ILE A 237 -23.86 19.33 3.75
C ILE A 237 -23.03 18.06 3.69
N GLU A 238 -22.87 17.54 2.49
CA GLU A 238 -22.06 16.38 2.22
C GLU A 238 -20.61 16.81 2.04
N LEU A 239 -19.71 16.16 2.78
CA LEU A 239 -18.27 16.32 2.66
C LEU A 239 -17.71 15.02 2.08
N GLU A 240 -17.77 14.93 0.76
CA GLU A 240 -17.33 13.75 0.01
C GLU A 240 -15.82 13.79 -0.25
N ASP A 241 -15.20 12.61 -0.20
CA ASP A 241 -13.79 12.43 -0.57
C ASP A 241 -13.72 11.64 -1.89
N GLU A 242 -14.16 12.28 -2.97
CA GLU A 242 -14.12 11.70 -4.32
C GLU A 242 -12.69 11.31 -4.74
N ALA A 243 -11.69 12.02 -4.21
CA ALA A 243 -10.29 11.78 -4.49
C ALA A 243 -9.81 10.41 -3.95
N GLU A 244 -10.33 9.97 -2.80
CA GLU A 244 -10.09 8.62 -2.28
C GLU A 244 -10.61 7.56 -3.26
N GLU A 245 -11.85 7.69 -3.72
CA GLU A 245 -12.45 6.72 -4.64
C GLU A 245 -11.66 6.66 -5.96
N ALA A 246 -11.33 7.83 -6.52
CA ALA A 246 -10.51 7.93 -7.72
C ALA A 246 -9.15 7.24 -7.53
N TYR A 247 -8.46 7.48 -6.40
CA TYR A 247 -7.19 6.85 -6.08
C TYR A 247 -7.30 5.32 -5.96
N LEU A 248 -8.25 4.83 -5.15
CA LEU A 248 -8.40 3.40 -4.88
C LEU A 248 -8.85 2.62 -6.12
N SER A 249 -9.70 3.23 -6.96
CA SER A 249 -10.18 2.60 -8.19
C SER A 249 -9.03 2.25 -9.14
N LEU A 250 -8.02 3.12 -9.23
CA LEU A 250 -6.83 2.93 -10.07
C LEU A 250 -6.02 1.69 -9.66
N HIS A 251 -5.88 1.45 -8.35
CA HIS A 251 -5.04 0.38 -7.80
C HIS A 251 -5.80 -0.91 -7.48
N LYS A 252 -7.13 -0.90 -7.62
CA LYS A 252 -8.02 -1.98 -7.18
C LYS A 252 -7.65 -3.35 -7.73
N VAL A 253 -7.33 -3.45 -9.03
CA VAL A 253 -7.02 -4.73 -9.67
C VAL A 253 -5.70 -5.29 -9.14
N LEU A 254 -4.67 -4.45 -9.08
CA LEU A 254 -3.34 -4.82 -8.61
C LEU A 254 -3.39 -5.24 -7.13
N MET A 255 -4.05 -4.46 -6.28
CA MET A 255 -4.15 -4.74 -4.85
C MET A 255 -4.97 -5.99 -4.54
N LYS A 256 -5.98 -6.33 -5.37
CA LYS A 256 -6.69 -7.61 -5.25
C LYS A 256 -5.79 -8.80 -5.57
N ARG A 257 -4.99 -8.72 -6.64
CA ARG A 257 -4.01 -9.78 -6.98
C ARG A 257 -2.97 -9.92 -5.87
N ALA A 258 -2.47 -8.81 -5.34
CA ALA A 258 -1.53 -8.81 -4.24
C ALA A 258 -2.13 -9.44 -2.97
N ALA A 259 -3.39 -9.12 -2.64
CA ALA A 259 -4.08 -9.75 -1.51
C ALA A 259 -4.14 -11.28 -1.66
N ALA A 260 -4.50 -11.79 -2.84
CA ALA A 260 -4.55 -13.23 -3.09
C ALA A 260 -3.18 -13.91 -2.93
N ILE A 261 -2.09 -13.27 -3.39
CA ILE A 261 -0.73 -13.79 -3.20
C ILE A 261 -0.35 -13.78 -1.70
N ARG A 262 -0.72 -12.72 -0.97
CA ARG A 262 -0.47 -12.63 0.47
C ARG A 262 -1.17 -13.76 1.23
N ASP A 263 -2.43 -14.00 0.93
CA ASP A 263 -3.23 -15.04 1.58
C ASP A 263 -2.62 -16.43 1.29
N ALA A 264 -2.25 -16.70 0.03
CA ALA A 264 -1.56 -17.95 -0.33
C ALA A 264 -0.23 -18.16 0.40
N ILE A 265 0.56 -17.08 0.60
CA ILE A 265 1.82 -17.16 1.39
C ILE A 265 1.52 -17.45 2.86
N GLN A 266 0.46 -16.86 3.43
CA GLN A 266 0.06 -17.07 4.82
C GLN A 266 -0.43 -18.51 5.05
N ASP A 267 -1.21 -19.06 4.11
CA ASP A 267 -1.70 -20.43 4.16
C ASP A 267 -0.54 -21.44 4.09
N GLU A 268 0.40 -21.24 3.15
CA GLU A 268 1.61 -22.09 3.03
C GLU A 268 2.52 -22.03 4.27
N ALA A 269 2.54 -20.89 4.99
CA ALA A 269 3.28 -20.77 6.23
C ALA A 269 2.61 -21.55 7.37
N ALA A 270 1.29 -21.47 7.48
CA ALA A 270 0.51 -22.18 8.49
C ALA A 270 0.60 -23.71 8.32
N GLU A 271 0.57 -24.21 7.07
CA GLU A 271 0.73 -25.65 6.80
C GLU A 271 2.10 -26.19 7.25
N LYS A 272 3.17 -25.38 7.15
CA LYS A 272 4.52 -25.77 7.58
C LYS A 272 4.74 -25.73 9.08
N GLU A 273 3.92 -25.02 9.85
CA GLU A 273 4.00 -25.01 11.32
C GLU A 273 3.26 -26.19 11.96
N VAL A 274 2.33 -26.80 11.23
CA VAL A 274 1.51 -27.94 11.70
C VAL A 274 2.14 -29.30 11.34
N ALA A 275 3.04 -29.33 10.35
CA ALA A 275 3.73 -30.53 9.86
C ALA A 275 5.08 -30.79 10.55
#